data_AF-A0A9E5MZ11-F1
#
_entry.id   AF-A0A9E5MZ11-F1
#
_cell.length_a   1.000
_cell.length_b   1.000
_cell.length_c   1.000
_cell.angle_alpha   90.00
_cell.angle_beta   90.00
_cell.angle_gamma   90.00
#
_symmetry.space_group_name_H-M   'P 1'
#
loop_
_entity.id
_entity.type
_entity.pdbx_description
1 polymer ?
#
loop_
_entity_poly.entity_id
_entity_poly.type
_entity_poly.pdbx_seq_one_letter_code
_entity_poly.pdbx_strand_id
1 'polypeptide(L)'
;MTEAKLQRRFRPPGSELLPLYAGYYVAELLWELTDHYDAHPLLFDAADRCLVLLAEGREVRPLIFRFELTALRLLGHVPSLSRCVECGQPVEPAARIPFGPLAGGVLCGRCRPGKRHVVSLSKEAWSAMRRFADPADDAWQAEPLPAGVGGELRGAMNYYLSHLVGHLLKMLPYLGHEGTRGSATSRSDNPAPTTKNP
;
A
#
# COMPACT_ATOMS: atom_id res chain seq x y z
N MET A 1 -13.43 -25.29 -21.06
CA MET A 1 -13.22 -25.90 -19.73
C MET A 1 -14.02 -27.19 -19.67
N THR A 2 -13.37 -28.35 -19.52
CA THR A 2 -14.07 -29.65 -19.50
C THR A 2 -14.28 -30.21 -18.09
N GLU A 3 -13.48 -29.80 -17.10
CA GLU A 3 -13.67 -30.18 -15.70
C GLU A 3 -13.07 -29.12 -14.76
N ALA A 4 -13.69 -28.90 -13.60
CA ALA A 4 -13.14 -28.10 -12.52
C ALA A 4 -13.42 -28.80 -11.18
N LYS A 5 -12.37 -28.96 -10.36
CA LYS A 5 -12.46 -29.53 -9.02
C LYS A 5 -11.92 -28.53 -8.01
N LEU A 6 -12.70 -28.26 -6.97
CA LEU A 6 -12.27 -27.45 -5.85
C LEU A 6 -11.15 -28.17 -5.09
N GLN A 7 -9.96 -27.56 -5.06
CA GLN A 7 -8.80 -28.07 -4.30
C GLN A 7 -8.77 -27.52 -2.87
N ARG A 8 -9.02 -26.22 -2.70
CA ARG A 8 -8.98 -25.55 -1.40
C ARG A 8 -9.98 -24.40 -1.36
N ARG A 9 -10.54 -24.16 -0.17
CA ARG A 9 -11.30 -22.93 0.14
C ARG A 9 -10.45 -22.06 1.06
N PHE A 10 -10.33 -20.78 0.74
CA PHE A 10 -9.78 -19.79 1.65
C PHE A 10 -10.92 -19.24 2.51
N ARG A 11 -10.87 -19.49 3.81
CA ARG A 11 -11.87 -19.02 4.77
C ARG A 11 -11.15 -18.29 5.90
N PRO A 12 -11.10 -16.95 5.84
CA PRO A 12 -10.63 -16.16 6.97
C PRO A 12 -11.40 -16.49 8.26
N PRO A 13 -10.75 -16.44 9.42
CA PRO A 13 -11.42 -16.73 10.68
C PRO A 13 -12.40 -15.62 11.08
N GLY A 14 -13.47 -16.01 11.76
CA GLY A 14 -14.46 -15.07 12.29
C GLY A 14 -15.43 -14.52 11.24
N SER A 15 -16.13 -13.45 11.63
CA SER A 15 -17.12 -12.73 10.80
C SER A 15 -16.55 -11.41 10.25
N GLU A 16 -15.25 -11.20 10.33
CA GLU A 16 -14.60 -9.97 9.87
C GLU A 16 -14.50 -9.93 8.33
N LEU A 17 -14.88 -8.78 7.76
CA LEU A 17 -14.87 -8.58 6.30
C LEU A 17 -13.51 -8.15 5.75
N LEU A 18 -12.62 -7.62 6.60
CA LEU A 18 -11.35 -7.06 6.15
C LEU A 18 -10.45 -8.10 5.44
N PRO A 19 -10.24 -9.32 5.96
CA PRO A 19 -9.47 -10.33 5.23
C PRO A 19 -10.12 -10.79 3.92
N LEU A 20 -11.46 -10.78 3.85
CA LEU A 20 -12.18 -11.08 2.61
C LEU A 20 -11.91 -10.00 1.55
N TYR A 21 -12.04 -8.73 1.91
CA TYR A 21 -11.74 -7.61 1.01
C TYR A 21 -10.26 -7.57 0.61
N ALA A 22 -9.35 -7.97 1.51
CA ALA A 22 -7.95 -8.16 1.19
C ALA A 22 -7.73 -9.25 0.13
N GLY A 23 -8.43 -10.38 0.23
CA GLY A 23 -8.41 -11.40 -0.82
C GLY A 23 -8.93 -10.91 -2.17
N TYR A 24 -10.01 -10.12 -2.18
CA TYR A 24 -10.50 -9.48 -3.42
C TYR A 24 -9.51 -8.47 -3.99
N TYR A 25 -8.80 -7.73 -3.14
CA TYR A 25 -7.75 -6.83 -3.60
C TYR A 25 -6.56 -7.58 -4.22
N VAL A 26 -6.15 -8.72 -3.65
CA VAL A 26 -5.14 -9.59 -4.28
C VAL A 26 -5.60 -10.03 -5.67
N ALA A 27 -6.85 -10.45 -5.81
CA ALA A 27 -7.42 -10.82 -7.10
C ALA A 27 -7.50 -9.64 -8.09
N GLU A 28 -7.85 -8.44 -7.61
CA GLU A 28 -7.86 -7.22 -8.41
C GLU A 28 -6.46 -6.87 -8.89
N LEU A 29 -5.43 -6.92 -8.04
CA LEU A 29 -4.06 -6.66 -8.46
C LEU A 29 -3.58 -7.65 -9.53
N LEU A 30 -3.91 -8.93 -9.40
CA LEU A 30 -3.59 -9.92 -10.43
C LEU A 30 -4.31 -9.59 -11.75
N TRP A 31 -5.59 -9.23 -11.67
CA TRP A 31 -6.38 -8.87 -12.85
C TRP A 31 -5.84 -7.63 -13.58
N GLU A 32 -5.45 -6.60 -12.84
CA GLU A 32 -5.02 -5.32 -13.41
C GLU A 32 -3.54 -5.31 -13.84
N LEU A 33 -2.69 -6.18 -13.27
CA LEU A 33 -1.25 -6.16 -13.50
C LEU A 33 -0.73 -7.32 -14.36
N THR A 34 -1.60 -8.20 -14.87
CA THR A 34 -1.19 -9.34 -15.71
C THR A 34 -1.99 -9.39 -17.01
N ASP A 35 -1.34 -9.85 -18.07
CA ASP A 35 -1.98 -10.06 -19.36
C ASP A 35 -2.55 -11.47 -19.50
N HIS A 36 -3.54 -11.60 -20.38
CA HIS A 36 -4.10 -12.91 -20.69
C HIS A 36 -3.05 -13.79 -21.37
N TYR A 37 -2.99 -15.06 -20.95
CA TYR A 37 -2.05 -16.05 -21.48
C TYR A 37 -0.57 -15.79 -21.17
N ASP A 38 -0.25 -14.87 -20.23
CA ASP A 38 1.10 -14.72 -19.69
C ASP A 38 1.22 -15.48 -18.36
N ALA A 39 2.14 -16.44 -18.31
CA ALA A 39 2.30 -17.31 -17.15
C ALA A 39 3.25 -16.70 -16.13
N HIS A 40 2.74 -16.40 -14.93
CA HIS A 40 3.56 -15.95 -13.80
C HIS A 40 3.51 -16.92 -12.59
N PRO A 41 4.19 -18.09 -12.63
CA PRO A 41 4.15 -19.07 -11.55
C PRO A 41 4.57 -18.51 -10.18
N LEU A 42 5.64 -17.72 -10.12
CA LEU A 42 6.11 -17.12 -8.86
C LEU A 42 5.12 -16.09 -8.28
N LEU A 43 4.39 -15.37 -9.15
CA LEU A 43 3.36 -14.43 -8.71
C LEU A 43 2.13 -15.17 -8.21
N PHE A 44 1.75 -16.26 -8.89
CA PHE A 44 0.71 -17.16 -8.43
C PHE A 44 1.03 -17.72 -7.04
N ASP A 45 2.24 -18.24 -6.83
CA ASP A 45 2.69 -18.76 -5.53
C ASP A 45 2.65 -17.68 -4.44
N ALA A 46 3.07 -16.44 -4.77
CA ALA A 46 3.00 -15.31 -3.84
C ALA A 46 1.55 -14.94 -3.48
N ALA A 47 0.64 -14.93 -4.44
CA ALA A 47 -0.77 -14.66 -4.22
C ALA A 47 -1.43 -15.78 -3.40
N ASP A 48 -1.17 -17.03 -3.75
CA ASP A 48 -1.66 -18.21 -3.04
C ASP A 48 -1.22 -18.19 -1.58
N ARG A 49 0.07 -17.93 -1.33
CA ARG A 49 0.62 -17.79 0.03
C ARG A 49 -0.03 -16.63 0.80
N CYS A 50 -0.26 -15.49 0.15
CA CYS A 50 -0.97 -14.37 0.77
C CYS A 50 -2.38 -14.77 1.21
N LEU A 51 -3.14 -15.43 0.33
CA LEU A 51 -4.50 -15.91 0.62
C LEU A 51 -4.54 -16.97 1.72
N VAL A 52 -3.54 -17.87 1.79
CA VAL A 52 -3.39 -18.82 2.91
C VAL A 52 -3.22 -18.08 4.22
N LEU A 53 -2.28 -17.13 4.29
CA LEU A 53 -1.98 -16.39 5.52
C LEU A 53 -3.18 -15.54 5.98
N LEU A 54 -3.94 -14.95 5.04
CA LEU A 54 -5.20 -14.29 5.34
C LEU A 54 -6.24 -15.28 5.91
N ALA A 55 -6.33 -16.49 5.36
CA ALA A 55 -7.20 -17.55 5.85
C ALA A 55 -6.80 -18.08 7.24
N GLU A 56 -5.52 -17.96 7.60
CA GLU A 56 -4.99 -18.28 8.94
C GLU A 56 -5.22 -17.15 9.97
N GLY A 57 -5.78 -16.01 9.56
CA GLY A 57 -6.06 -14.88 10.47
C GLY A 57 -4.83 -14.01 10.77
N ARG A 58 -3.80 -14.08 9.93
CA ARG A 58 -2.63 -13.20 10.07
C ARG A 58 -3.03 -11.74 9.76
N GLU A 59 -2.25 -10.82 10.31
CA GLU A 59 -2.53 -9.39 10.18
C GLU A 59 -2.55 -8.93 8.72
N VAL A 60 -3.68 -8.34 8.29
CA VAL A 60 -3.96 -8.02 6.88
C VAL A 60 -3.00 -6.98 6.31
N ARG A 61 -2.73 -5.90 7.06
CA ARG A 61 -1.96 -4.74 6.57
C ARG A 61 -0.53 -5.11 6.13
N PRO A 62 0.31 -5.75 6.95
CA PRO A 62 1.65 -6.16 6.52
C PRO A 62 1.61 -7.20 5.40
N LEU A 63 0.64 -8.12 5.40
CA LEU A 63 0.49 -9.11 4.35
C LEU A 63 0.23 -8.49 2.98
N ILE A 64 -0.72 -7.55 2.91
CA ILE A 64 -1.06 -6.89 1.66
C ILE A 64 0.09 -6.01 1.19
N PHE A 65 0.74 -5.28 2.10
CA PHE A 65 1.91 -4.48 1.76
C PHE A 65 3.07 -5.34 1.23
N ARG A 66 3.32 -6.52 1.83
CA ARG A 66 4.31 -7.48 1.33
C ARG A 66 3.94 -8.00 -0.05
N PHE A 67 2.68 -8.39 -0.24
CA PHE A 67 2.20 -8.92 -1.52
C PHE A 67 2.34 -7.88 -2.65
N GLU A 68 1.93 -6.62 -2.41
CA GLU A 68 2.09 -5.53 -3.38
C GLU A 68 3.54 -5.36 -3.83
N LEU A 69 4.48 -5.26 -2.89
CA LEU A 69 5.89 -5.10 -3.22
C LEU A 69 6.47 -6.34 -3.92
N THR A 70 5.99 -7.53 -3.57
CA THR A 70 6.38 -8.79 -4.24
C THR A 70 5.85 -8.82 -5.67
N ALA A 71 4.58 -8.49 -5.88
CA ALA A 71 3.97 -8.44 -7.21
C ALA A 71 4.67 -7.42 -8.11
N LEU A 72 4.89 -6.20 -7.60
CA LEU A 72 5.63 -5.16 -8.30
C LEU A 72 7.06 -5.62 -8.65
N ARG A 73 7.76 -6.34 -7.75
CA ARG A 73 9.08 -6.89 -8.06
C ARG A 73 9.03 -7.91 -9.20
N LEU A 74 8.13 -8.89 -9.11
CA LEU A 74 8.02 -9.98 -10.08
C LEU A 74 7.61 -9.47 -11.47
N LEU A 75 6.85 -8.39 -11.51
CA LEU A 75 6.40 -7.74 -12.75
C LEU A 75 7.34 -6.62 -13.23
N GLY A 76 8.48 -6.40 -12.56
CA GLY A 76 9.48 -5.41 -12.99
C GLY A 76 9.13 -3.94 -12.68
N HIS A 77 8.16 -3.70 -11.80
CA HIS A 77 7.64 -2.39 -11.41
C HIS A 77 7.97 -1.97 -9.97
N VAL A 78 8.90 -2.65 -9.28
CA VAL A 78 9.28 -2.28 -7.91
C VAL A 78 9.89 -0.86 -7.86
N PRO A 79 9.49 -0.01 -6.89
CA PRO A 79 10.07 1.31 -6.79
C PRO A 79 11.55 1.26 -6.39
N SER A 80 12.35 2.22 -6.88
CA SER A 80 13.70 2.43 -6.36
C SER A 80 13.63 3.04 -4.96
N LEU A 81 14.24 2.38 -3.98
CA LEU A 81 14.22 2.81 -2.57
C LEU A 81 15.60 3.18 -2.02
N SER A 82 16.69 2.97 -2.76
CA SER A 82 18.06 3.22 -2.30
C SER A 82 18.81 4.24 -3.15
N ARG A 83 18.43 4.39 -4.42
CA ARG A 83 19.08 5.30 -5.38
C ARG A 83 18.06 6.26 -5.96
N CYS A 84 18.47 7.51 -6.12
CA CYS A 84 17.64 8.55 -6.73
C CYS A 84 17.25 8.12 -8.15
N VAL A 85 15.96 8.14 -8.45
CA VAL A 85 15.45 7.75 -9.78
C VAL A 85 15.89 8.68 -10.91
N GLU A 86 16.34 9.90 -10.58
CA GLU A 86 16.73 10.91 -11.58
C GLU A 86 18.24 10.89 -11.87
N CYS A 87 19.07 10.91 -10.83
CA CYS A 87 20.53 11.01 -10.99
C CYS A 87 21.28 9.72 -10.64
N GLY A 88 20.57 8.70 -10.18
CA GLY A 88 21.16 7.43 -9.74
C GLY A 88 21.94 7.50 -8.43
N GLN A 89 22.24 8.68 -7.86
CA GLN A 89 23.04 8.74 -6.64
C GLN A 89 22.33 8.08 -5.45
N PRO A 90 23.07 7.43 -4.53
CA PRO A 90 22.49 6.92 -3.29
C PRO A 90 21.71 8.01 -2.54
N VAL A 91 20.55 7.64 -2.01
CA VAL A 91 19.77 8.53 -1.14
C VAL A 91 20.17 8.28 0.30
N GLU A 92 20.75 9.29 0.93
CA GLU A 92 21.14 9.24 2.32
C GLU A 92 19.92 9.26 3.26
N PRO A 93 19.98 8.55 4.40
CA PRO A 93 18.92 8.62 5.41
C PRO A 93 18.70 10.06 5.89
N ALA A 94 17.47 10.53 5.78
CA ALA A 94 17.03 11.83 6.30
C ALA A 94 15.76 11.64 7.16
N ALA A 95 15.35 12.69 7.89
CA ALA A 95 14.09 12.65 8.64
C ALA A 95 12.87 12.47 7.72
N ARG A 96 12.95 13.00 6.49
CA ARG A 96 11.94 12.85 5.45
C ARG A 96 12.60 12.52 4.11
N ILE A 97 12.11 11.48 3.46
CA ILE A 97 12.62 10.97 2.19
C ILE A 97 11.59 11.31 1.10
N PRO A 98 11.97 12.13 0.10
CA PRO A 98 11.10 12.40 -1.03
C PRO A 98 10.93 11.12 -1.88
N PHE A 99 9.67 10.74 -2.12
CA PHE A 99 9.29 9.60 -2.94
C PHE A 99 8.37 10.10 -4.05
N GLY A 100 8.81 9.99 -5.30
CA GLY A 100 8.02 10.35 -6.47
C GLY A 100 7.39 9.09 -7.07
N PRO A 101 6.10 8.81 -6.84
CA PRO A 101 5.49 7.57 -7.30
C PRO A 101 5.45 7.48 -8.83
N LEU A 102 5.17 8.61 -9.50
CA LEU A 102 5.26 8.74 -10.96
C LEU A 102 6.70 8.64 -11.48
N ALA A 103 7.68 9.01 -10.64
CA ALA A 103 9.09 8.91 -10.99
C ALA A 103 9.66 7.50 -10.72
N GLY A 104 8.86 6.58 -10.17
CA GLY A 104 9.28 5.21 -9.89
C GLY A 104 10.12 5.02 -8.63
N GLY A 105 10.18 6.00 -7.71
CA GLY A 105 10.99 5.83 -6.49
C GLY A 105 11.44 7.09 -5.77
N VAL A 106 12.49 6.93 -4.94
CA VAL A 106 13.05 8.00 -4.11
C VAL A 106 13.80 9.04 -4.94
N LEU A 107 13.78 10.30 -4.48
CA LEU A 107 14.51 11.43 -5.05
C LEU A 107 15.49 11.98 -4.01
N CYS A 108 16.72 12.27 -4.42
CA CYS A 108 17.67 12.97 -3.54
C CYS A 108 17.30 14.45 -3.39
N GLY A 109 17.84 15.11 -2.36
CA GLY A 109 17.56 16.52 -2.08
C GLY A 109 17.88 17.48 -3.23
N ARG A 110 18.82 17.11 -4.12
CA ARG A 110 19.16 17.89 -5.32
C ARG A 110 18.15 17.73 -6.47
N CYS A 111 17.58 16.53 -6.63
CA CYS A 111 16.65 16.22 -7.72
C CYS A 111 15.18 16.43 -7.36
N ARG A 112 14.87 16.55 -6.05
CA ARG A 112 13.50 16.82 -5.57
C ARG A 112 12.90 18.15 -6.08
N PRO A 113 13.61 19.30 -6.09
CA PRO A 113 13.03 20.58 -6.47
C PRO A 113 12.39 20.55 -7.87
N GLY A 114 11.22 21.18 -8.01
CA GLY A 114 10.48 21.23 -9.28
C GLY A 114 9.67 19.97 -9.64
N LYS A 115 9.85 18.86 -8.91
CA LYS A 115 9.05 17.64 -9.12
C LYS A 115 7.67 17.77 -8.48
N ARG A 116 6.63 17.39 -9.23
CA ARG A 116 5.24 17.32 -8.76
C ARG A 116 4.92 15.92 -8.24
N HIS A 117 3.82 15.79 -7.49
CA HIS A 117 3.34 14.49 -6.99
C HIS A 117 4.37 13.73 -6.15
N VAL A 118 5.14 14.45 -5.33
CA VAL A 118 6.15 13.85 -4.43
C VAL A 118 5.54 13.65 -3.05
N VAL A 119 5.52 12.41 -2.59
CA VAL A 119 5.18 12.02 -1.22
C VAL A 119 6.41 12.19 -0.33
N SER A 120 6.21 12.64 0.91
CA SER A 120 7.28 12.81 1.89
C SER A 120 7.22 11.68 2.91
N LEU A 121 8.01 10.63 2.72
CA LEU A 121 8.04 9.48 3.62
C LEU A 121 8.84 9.80 4.89
N SER A 122 8.35 9.42 6.06
CA SER A 122 9.16 9.35 7.29
C SER A 122 10.32 8.38 7.10
N LYS A 123 11.38 8.55 7.92
CA LYS A 123 12.51 7.62 7.95
C LYS A 123 12.05 6.20 8.27
N GLU A 124 11.08 6.07 9.17
CA GLU A 124 10.50 4.81 9.62
C GLU A 124 9.71 4.14 8.49
N ALA A 125 8.86 4.88 7.77
CA ALA A 125 8.14 4.37 6.61
C ALA A 125 9.08 3.96 5.48
N TRP A 126 10.08 4.78 5.15
CA TRP A 126 11.07 4.44 4.13
C TRP A 126 11.85 3.17 4.49
N SER A 127 12.26 3.02 5.75
CA SER A 127 12.96 1.83 6.23
C SER A 127 12.07 0.59 6.18
N ALA A 128 10.79 0.72 6.58
CA ALA A 128 9.81 -0.36 6.48
C ALA A 128 9.55 -0.77 5.01
N MET A 129 9.39 0.19 4.10
CA MET A 129 9.20 -0.10 2.68
C MET A 129 10.40 -0.84 2.09
N ARG A 130 11.62 -0.45 2.45
CA ARG A 130 12.85 -1.16 2.04
C ARG A 130 12.89 -2.59 2.55
N ARG A 131 12.54 -2.80 3.83
CA ARG A 131 12.49 -4.12 4.46
C ARG A 131 11.50 -5.04 3.75
N PHE A 132 10.27 -4.59 3.52
CA PHE A 132 9.24 -5.40 2.86
C PHE A 132 9.49 -5.64 1.35
N ALA A 133 10.31 -4.80 0.71
CA ALA A 133 10.70 -4.93 -0.69
C ALA A 133 11.90 -5.87 -0.92
N ASP A 134 12.59 -6.27 0.16
CA ASP A 134 13.68 -7.24 0.10
C ASP A 134 13.08 -8.67 0.04
N PRO A 135 13.33 -9.44 -1.04
CA PRO A 135 12.81 -10.80 -1.14
C PRO A 135 13.47 -11.78 -0.17
N ALA A 136 14.67 -11.48 0.35
CA ALA A 136 15.40 -12.35 1.28
C ALA A 136 15.01 -12.08 2.75
N ASP A 137 14.31 -10.98 3.01
CA ASP A 137 13.85 -10.63 4.34
C ASP A 137 12.48 -11.27 4.61
N ASP A 138 12.45 -12.25 5.51
CA ASP A 138 11.22 -12.86 6.04
C ASP A 138 10.86 -12.31 7.43
N ALA A 139 11.65 -11.38 7.98
CA ALA A 139 11.41 -10.78 9.29
C ALA A 139 10.12 -9.96 9.32
N TRP A 140 9.57 -9.57 8.16
CA TRP A 140 8.22 -8.98 8.06
C TRP A 140 7.12 -9.85 8.67
N GLN A 141 7.33 -11.17 8.79
CA GLN A 141 6.37 -12.09 9.42
C GLN A 141 6.40 -12.03 10.95
N ALA A 142 7.55 -11.70 11.54
CA ALA A 142 7.75 -11.66 12.99
C ALA A 142 7.67 -10.22 13.56
N GLU A 143 8.06 -9.23 12.75
CA GLU A 143 8.07 -7.82 13.12
C GLU A 143 6.98 -7.06 12.36
N PRO A 144 5.90 -6.64 13.04
CA PRO A 144 4.79 -5.94 12.42
C PRO A 144 5.23 -4.59 11.84
N LEU A 145 4.36 -3.99 11.03
CA LEU A 145 4.55 -2.61 10.60
C LEU A 145 4.56 -1.70 11.85
N PRO A 146 5.53 -0.78 11.99
CA PRO A 146 5.55 0.15 13.11
C PRO A 146 4.23 0.91 13.25
N ALA A 147 3.77 1.10 14.49
CA ALA A 147 2.57 1.89 14.75
C ALA A 147 2.76 3.31 14.20
N GLY A 148 1.81 3.77 13.37
CA GLY A 148 1.82 5.11 12.78
C GLY A 148 2.38 5.22 11.35
N VAL A 149 3.13 4.24 10.84
CA VAL A 149 3.60 4.29 9.43
C VAL A 149 2.62 3.68 8.44
N GLY A 150 1.67 2.87 8.91
CA GLY A 150 0.73 2.14 8.04
C GLY A 150 -0.08 3.05 7.11
N GLY A 151 -0.59 4.18 7.61
CA GLY A 151 -1.35 5.14 6.79
C GLY A 151 -0.47 5.83 5.73
N GLU A 152 0.75 6.19 6.10
CA GLU A 152 1.73 6.80 5.20
C GLU A 152 2.13 5.85 4.06
N LEU A 153 2.48 4.60 4.40
CA LEU A 153 2.78 3.56 3.43
C LEU A 153 1.58 3.23 2.55
N ARG A 154 0.39 3.12 3.14
CA ARG A 154 -0.84 2.81 2.39
C ARG A 154 -1.14 3.89 1.36
N GLY A 155 -1.01 5.16 1.73
CA GLY A 155 -1.17 6.30 0.83
C GLY A 155 -0.14 6.32 -0.29
N ALA A 156 1.15 6.10 0.03
CA ALA A 156 2.22 6.04 -0.97
C ALA A 156 2.00 4.92 -1.99
N MET A 157 1.69 3.72 -1.51
CA MET A 157 1.45 2.55 -2.38
C MET A 157 0.14 2.65 -3.17
N ASN A 158 -0.93 3.20 -2.57
CA ASN A 158 -2.16 3.47 -3.30
C ASN A 158 -1.87 4.36 -4.52
N TYR A 159 -1.18 5.47 -4.29
CA TYR A 159 -0.87 6.41 -5.36
C TYR A 159 0.09 5.81 -6.40
N TYR A 160 1.04 4.96 -5.98
CA TYR A 160 1.94 4.23 -6.88
C TYR A 160 1.17 3.23 -7.78
N LEU A 161 0.37 2.35 -7.18
CA LEU A 161 -0.37 1.31 -7.88
C LEU A 161 -1.46 1.89 -8.79
N SER A 162 -2.22 2.89 -8.30
CA SER A 162 -3.24 3.54 -9.12
C SER A 162 -2.64 4.29 -10.31
N HIS A 163 -1.41 4.81 -10.17
CA HIS A 163 -0.70 5.40 -11.30
C HIS A 163 -0.24 4.35 -12.29
N LEU A 164 0.31 3.22 -11.82
CA LEU A 164 0.75 2.11 -12.65
C LEU A 164 -0.41 1.51 -13.46
N VAL A 165 -1.56 1.30 -12.82
CA VAL A 165 -2.78 0.73 -13.44
C VAL A 165 -3.54 1.77 -14.28
N GLY A 166 -3.36 3.07 -13.98
CA GLY A 166 -4.03 4.16 -14.70
C GLY A 166 -5.44 4.52 -14.17
N HIS A 167 -5.93 3.83 -13.14
CA HIS A 167 -7.15 4.18 -12.42
C HIS A 167 -7.07 3.78 -10.94
N LEU A 168 -8.04 4.25 -10.14
CA LEU A 168 -8.15 3.85 -8.74
C LEU A 168 -8.58 2.38 -8.65
N LEU A 169 -7.88 1.60 -7.82
CA LEU A 169 -8.26 0.22 -7.50
C LEU A 169 -9.53 0.21 -6.63
N LYS A 170 -10.50 -0.61 -7.03
CA LYS A 170 -11.85 -0.68 -6.46
C LYS A 170 -11.84 -1.17 -5.02
N MET A 171 -10.90 -2.05 -4.67
CA MET A 171 -10.85 -2.63 -3.33
C MET A 171 -10.13 -1.75 -2.30
N LEU A 172 -9.45 -0.66 -2.71
CA LEU A 172 -8.71 0.22 -1.80
C LEU A 172 -9.53 0.81 -0.64
N PRO A 173 -10.77 1.33 -0.83
CA PRO A 173 -11.55 1.89 0.26
C PRO A 173 -11.84 0.89 1.39
N TYR A 174 -11.78 -0.41 1.08
CA TYR A 174 -12.08 -1.50 2.01
C TYR A 174 -10.87 -1.98 2.80
N LEU A 175 -9.65 -1.55 2.46
CA LEU A 175 -8.40 -1.94 3.13
C LEU A 175 -8.02 -1.03 4.31
N GLY A 176 -8.87 -0.07 4.65
CA GLY A 176 -8.70 0.79 5.80
C GLY A 176 -7.92 2.07 5.51
N HIS A 177 -8.65 3.15 5.23
CA HIS A 177 -8.21 4.50 5.54
C HIS A 177 -8.48 4.75 7.03
N GLU A 178 -7.48 4.58 7.88
CA GLU A 178 -7.46 5.32 9.16
C GLU A 178 -6.54 6.52 8.98
N GLY A 179 -7.01 7.46 8.17
CA GLY A 179 -6.50 8.82 8.17
C GLY A 179 -7.19 9.59 9.29
N THR A 180 -6.43 10.03 10.29
CA THR A 180 -6.62 11.28 11.02
C THR A 180 -8.04 11.84 11.01
N ARG A 181 -8.80 11.60 12.08
CA ARG A 181 -9.89 12.52 12.46
C ARG A 181 -9.25 13.89 12.69
N GLY A 182 -9.37 14.76 11.69
CA GLY A 182 -9.13 16.18 11.85
C GLY A 182 -9.93 16.66 13.06
N SER A 183 -9.27 17.48 13.87
CA SER A 183 -9.86 18.27 14.94
C SER A 183 -11.28 18.69 14.57
N ALA A 184 -12.25 18.27 15.38
CA ALA A 184 -13.52 18.95 15.47
C ALA A 184 -13.20 20.43 15.71
N THR A 185 -13.34 21.24 14.67
CA THR A 185 -13.53 22.68 14.84
C THR A 185 -14.79 22.80 15.68
N SER A 186 -14.59 23.18 16.94
CA SER A 186 -15.59 23.69 17.86
C SER A 186 -16.62 24.51 17.08
N ARG A 187 -17.86 24.04 17.08
CA ARG A 187 -19.00 24.94 16.91
C ARG A 187 -18.91 25.94 18.05
N SER A 188 -18.42 27.13 17.75
CA SER A 188 -18.64 28.29 18.59
C SER A 188 -20.13 28.61 18.50
N ASP A 189 -20.82 28.40 19.61
CA ASP A 189 -22.13 28.98 19.89
C ASP A 189 -22.10 30.48 19.58
N ASN A 190 -22.97 30.93 18.68
CA ASN A 190 -23.28 32.34 18.53
C ASN A 190 -24.71 32.56 19.06
N PRO A 191 -24.91 33.45 20.04
CA PRO A 191 -26.18 33.57 20.75
C PRO A 191 -27.28 34.20 19.89
N ALA A 192 -28.53 33.85 20.24
CA ALA A 192 -29.76 34.26 19.61
C ALA A 192 -29.95 35.80 19.53
N PRO A 193 -30.58 36.32 18.47
CA PRO A 193 -30.90 37.74 18.38
C PRO A 193 -32.02 38.10 19.37
N THR A 194 -31.71 39.05 20.26
CA THR A 194 -32.67 39.72 21.13
C THR A 194 -33.67 40.51 20.30
N THR A 195 -34.96 40.17 20.42
CA THR A 195 -36.07 41.02 20.02
C THR A 195 -36.08 42.30 20.83
N LYS A 196 -35.89 43.46 20.18
CA LYS A 196 -36.37 44.75 20.66
C LYS A 196 -37.42 45.26 19.68
N ASN A 197 -38.67 45.19 20.10
CA ASN A 197 -39.78 45.91 19.49
C ASN A 197 -39.84 47.32 20.14
N PRO A 198 -40.17 48.39 19.40
CA PRO A 198 -40.80 49.55 20.01
C PRO A 198 -42.25 49.23 20.44
#